data_AF-A0A9Q0YTD5-F1
#
_entry.id   AF-A0A9Q0YTD5-F1
#
_cell.length_a   1.000
_cell.length_b   1.000
_cell.length_c   1.000
_cell.angle_alpha   90.00
_cell.angle_beta   90.00
_cell.angle_gamma   90.00
#
_symmetry.space_group_name_H-M   'P 1'
#
loop_
_entity.id
_entity.type
_entity.pdbx_description
1 polymer ?
#
loop_
_entity_poly.entity_id
_entity_poly.type
_entity_poly.pdbx_seq_one_letter_code
_entity_poly.pdbx_strand_id
1 'polypeptide(L)'
;MQPPQFDGLTNWDDYLVQFELISELNGWSPDTKALYLAAGLKGQARAILSKLDAVRRRDFKELVTALGRRFGAASQTQLYKAIL
;
A
#
# COMPACT_ATOMS: atom_id res chain seq x y z
N MET A 1 -12.91 -1.61 -12.95
CA MET A 1 -12.04 -2.76 -12.57
C MET A 1 -11.68 -2.65 -11.08
N GLN A 2 -11.39 -3.74 -10.37
CA GLN A 2 -10.90 -3.67 -8.99
C GLN A 2 -9.42 -4.07 -8.91
N PRO A 3 -8.58 -3.36 -8.12
CA PRO A 3 -7.21 -3.75 -7.89
C PRO A 3 -7.16 -5.01 -7.02
N PRO A 4 -6.10 -5.83 -7.15
CA PRO A 4 -5.92 -6.96 -6.25
C PRO A 4 -5.76 -6.48 -4.80
N GLN A 5 -6.04 -7.39 -3.86
CA GLN A 5 -5.72 -7.16 -2.46
C GLN A 5 -4.20 -7.26 -2.24
N PHE A 6 -3.66 -6.43 -1.35
CA PHE A 6 -2.26 -6.43 -0.99
C PHE A 6 -2.07 -7.06 0.38
N ASP A 7 -1.35 -8.17 0.45
CA ASP A 7 -0.98 -8.83 1.71
C ASP A 7 0.41 -8.44 2.22
N GLY A 8 1.22 -7.76 1.39
CA GLY A 8 2.61 -7.44 1.69
C GLY A 8 3.63 -8.49 1.25
N LEU A 9 3.23 -9.50 0.47
CA LEU A 9 4.12 -10.53 -0.09
C LEU A 9 4.57 -10.19 -1.52
N THR A 10 3.67 -9.62 -2.32
CA THR A 10 4.02 -9.08 -3.65
C THR A 10 4.93 -7.86 -3.50
N ASN A 11 5.80 -7.61 -4.48
CA ASN A 11 6.57 -6.38 -4.55
C ASN A 11 5.63 -5.16 -4.48
N TRP A 12 5.92 -4.26 -3.55
CA TRP A 12 5.09 -3.07 -3.30
C TRP A 12 5.05 -2.12 -4.49
N ASP A 13 6.19 -1.89 -5.14
CA ASP A 13 6.32 -0.91 -6.22
C ASP A 13 5.53 -1.39 -7.46
N ASP A 14 5.61 -2.68 -7.79
CA ASP A 14 4.82 -3.30 -8.86
C ASP A 14 3.31 -3.22 -8.56
N TYR A 15 2.91 -3.52 -7.32
CA TYR A 15 1.52 -3.43 -6.89
C TYR A 15 0.99 -1.99 -7.02
N LEU A 16 1.77 -1.00 -6.59
CA LEU A 16 1.39 0.41 -6.62
C LEU A 16 1.15 0.89 -8.06
N VAL A 17 2.04 0.54 -9.00
CA VAL A 17 1.86 0.87 -10.42
C VAL A 17 0.55 0.28 -10.95
N GLN A 18 0.26 -0.99 -10.67
CA GLN A 18 -1.00 -1.61 -11.10
C GLN A 18 -2.22 -0.91 -10.47
N PHE A 19 -2.16 -0.59 -9.17
CA PHE A 19 -3.23 0.12 -8.47
C PHE A 19 -3.49 1.49 -9.10
N GLU A 20 -2.43 2.24 -9.42
CA GLU A 20 -2.54 3.56 -10.05
C GLU A 20 -3.19 3.49 -11.43
N LEU A 21 -2.78 2.55 -12.28
CA LEU A 21 -3.40 2.33 -13.60
C LEU A 21 -4.89 1.99 -13.49
N ILE A 22 -5.27 1.12 -12.55
CA ILE A 22 -6.69 0.77 -12.32
C ILE A 22 -7.46 1.98 -11.79
N SER A 23 -6.84 2.78 -10.91
CA SER A 23 -7.47 3.98 -10.37
C SER A 23 -7.71 5.04 -11.43
N GLU A 24 -6.79 5.20 -12.37
CA GLU A 24 -6.90 6.11 -13.50
C GLU A 24 -7.99 5.64 -14.47
N LEU A 25 -7.97 4.36 -14.84
CA LEU A 25 -9.00 3.75 -15.69
C LEU A 25 -10.42 3.94 -15.12
N ASN A 26 -10.55 3.89 -13.80
CA ASN A 26 -11.83 4.08 -13.12
C ASN A 26 -12.16 5.56 -12.79
N GLY A 27 -11.27 6.51 -13.09
CA GLY A 27 -11.48 7.93 -12.77
C GLY A 27 -11.56 8.24 -11.27
N TRP A 28 -10.80 7.52 -10.43
CA TRP A 28 -10.88 7.67 -8.98
C TRP A 28 -10.27 8.98 -8.48
N SER A 29 -11.03 9.67 -7.62
CA SER A 29 -10.52 10.80 -6.82
C SER A 29 -9.46 10.34 -5.81
N PRO A 30 -8.60 11.24 -5.29
CA PRO A 30 -7.63 10.92 -4.25
C PRO A 30 -8.25 10.26 -3.01
N ASP A 31 -9.41 10.74 -2.54
CA ASP A 31 -10.14 10.12 -1.41
C ASP A 31 -10.57 8.68 -1.74
N THR A 32 -11.06 8.46 -2.96
CA THR A 32 -11.46 7.13 -3.42
C THR A 32 -10.26 6.20 -3.48
N LYS A 33 -9.12 6.67 -4.01
CA LYS A 33 -7.86 5.90 -4.03
C LYS A 33 -7.44 5.48 -2.62
N ALA A 34 -7.48 6.41 -1.67
CA ALA A 34 -7.11 6.12 -0.28
C ALA A 34 -8.01 5.04 0.34
N LEU A 35 -9.33 5.17 0.18
CA LEU A 35 -10.30 4.21 0.73
C LEU A 35 -10.14 2.82 0.11
N TYR A 36 -9.98 2.73 -1.22
CA TYR A 36 -9.77 1.46 -1.90
C TYR A 36 -8.43 0.82 -1.53
N LEU A 37 -7.36 1.61 -1.43
CA LEU A 37 -6.06 1.10 -1.01
C LEU A 37 -6.14 0.55 0.42
N ALA A 38 -6.71 1.31 1.36
CA ALA A 38 -6.88 0.89 2.75
C ALA A 38 -7.75 -0.36 2.89
N ALA A 39 -8.88 -0.43 2.17
CA ALA A 39 -9.79 -1.58 2.19
C ALA A 39 -9.17 -2.82 1.51
N GLY A 40 -8.27 -2.63 0.55
CA GLY A 40 -7.55 -3.70 -0.14
C GLY A 40 -6.42 -4.33 0.67
N LEU A 41 -6.06 -3.77 1.83
CA LEU A 41 -5.00 -4.32 2.69
C LEU A 41 -5.48 -5.55 3.46
N LYS A 42 -4.72 -6.64 3.35
CA LYS A 42 -4.91 -7.88 4.12
C LYS A 42 -3.61 -8.35 4.75
N GLY A 43 -3.65 -9.47 5.47
CA GLY A 43 -2.46 -10.10 6.04
C GLY A 43 -1.60 -9.12 6.84
N GLN A 44 -0.28 -9.15 6.62
CA GLN A 44 0.67 -8.29 7.31
C GLN A 44 0.56 -6.81 6.90
N ALA A 45 0.10 -6.51 5.68
CA ALA A 45 -0.11 -5.15 5.22
C ALA A 45 -1.24 -4.44 5.98
N ARG A 46 -2.31 -5.15 6.36
CA ARG A 46 -3.42 -4.58 7.16
C ARG A 46 -2.96 -3.96 8.47
N ALA A 47 -1.88 -4.48 9.07
CA ALA A 47 -1.30 -3.93 10.31
C ALA A 47 -0.67 -2.54 10.15
N ILE A 48 -0.54 -2.00 8.93
CA ILE A 48 -0.19 -0.59 8.72
C ILE A 48 -1.31 0.34 9.19
N LEU A 49 -2.58 -0.06 9.04
CA LEU A 49 -3.71 0.78 9.39
C LEU A 49 -3.73 1.12 10.88
N SER A 50 -3.35 0.18 11.76
CA SER A 50 -3.30 0.45 13.21
C SER A 50 -2.20 1.43 13.62
N LYS A 51 -1.18 1.65 12.77
CA LYS A 51 -0.08 2.61 13.00
C LYS A 51 -0.42 4.04 12.56
N LEU A 52 -1.48 4.21 11.79
CA LEU A 52 -1.95 5.50 11.29
C LEU A 52 -3.18 5.93 12.09
N ASP A 53 -3.36 7.24 12.26
CA ASP A 53 -4.63 7.79 12.78
C ASP A 53 -5.72 7.82 11.70
N ALA A 54 -6.94 8.18 12.09
CA ALA A 54 -8.10 8.15 11.20
C ALA A 54 -7.96 9.06 9.97
N VAL A 55 -7.23 10.19 10.10
CA VAL A 55 -6.99 11.13 9.00
C VAL A 55 -5.99 10.52 8.02
N ARG A 56 -4.85 10.04 8.52
CA ARG A 56 -3.80 9.42 7.70
C ARG A 56 -4.23 8.13 7.02
N ARG A 57 -5.19 7.38 7.58
CA ARG A 57 -5.80 6.20 6.91
C ARG A 57 -6.65 6.57 5.69
N ARG A 58 -7.01 7.84 5.52
CA ARG A 58 -7.82 8.37 4.42
C ARG A 58 -7.00 9.24 3.47
N ASP A 59 -5.71 9.39 3.72
CA ASP A 59 -4.79 10.10 2.85
C ASP A 59 -3.99 9.09 2.02
N PHE A 60 -4.10 9.20 0.69
CA PHE A 60 -3.46 8.26 -0.23
C PHE A 60 -1.92 8.31 -0.13
N LYS A 61 -1.35 9.51 0.02
CA LYS A 61 0.09 9.71 0.08
C LYS A 61 0.68 9.15 1.37
N GLU A 62 -0.02 9.34 2.48
CA GLU A 62 0.38 8.78 3.78
C GLU A 62 0.34 7.24 3.77
N LEU A 63 -0.70 6.64 3.18
CA LEU A 63 -0.79 5.19 3.00
C LEU A 63 0.36 4.67 2.13
N VAL A 64 0.61 5.27 0.96
CA VAL A 64 1.68 4.89 0.05
C VAL A 64 3.05 4.99 0.75
N THR A 65 3.28 6.08 1.48
CA THR A 65 4.53 6.28 2.23
C THR A 65 4.72 5.21 3.31
N ALA A 66 3.68 4.92 4.10
CA ALA A 66 3.75 3.93 5.16
C ALA A 66 3.95 2.49 4.62
N LEU A 67 3.29 2.16 3.52
CA LEU A 67 3.42 0.86 2.85
C LEU A 67 4.81 0.70 2.19
N GLY A 68 5.28 1.72 1.46
CA GLY A 68 6.60 1.71 0.83
C GLY A 68 7.74 1.60 1.83
N ARG A 69 7.64 2.26 2.99
CA ARG A 69 8.64 2.12 4.07
C ARG A 69 8.73 0.70 4.63
N ARG A 70 7.65 -0.10 4.56
CA ARG A 70 7.60 -1.44 5.15
C ARG A 70 7.81 -2.57 4.14
N PHE A 71 7.34 -2.38 2.92
CA PHE A 71 7.28 -3.43 1.90
C PHE A 71 8.04 -3.08 0.60
N GLY A 72 8.49 -1.83 0.45
CA GLY A 72 9.27 -1.40 -0.71
C GLY A 72 10.68 -2.00 -0.75
N ALA A 73 11.31 -2.03 -1.92
CA ALA A 73 12.59 -2.71 -2.15
C ALA A 73 13.70 -2.35 -1.13
N ALA A 74 13.76 -1.08 -0.70
CA ALA A 74 14.72 -0.60 0.31
C ALA A 74 14.54 -1.26 1.69
N SER A 75 13.30 -1.56 2.08
CA SER A 75 13.00 -2.26 3.35
C SER A 75 13.27 -3.76 3.28
N GLN A 76 13.04 -4.39 2.12
CA GLN A 76 13.36 -5.81 1.90
C GLN A 76 14.88 -6.06 1.93
N THR A 77 15.67 -5.11 1.43
CA THR A 77 17.14 -5.17 1.48
C THR A 77 17.68 -5.15 2.92
N GLN A 78 17.01 -4.47 3.86
CA GLN A 78 17.39 -4.47 5.27
C GLN A 78 17.01 -5.78 5.98
N LEU A 79 15.88 -6.38 5.62
CA LEU A 79 15.46 -7.66 6.20
C LEU A 79 16.43 -8.79 5.85
N TYR A 80 16.94 -8.81 4.61
CA TYR A 80 17.92 -9.81 4.17
C TYR A 80 19.29 -9.64 4.85
N LYS A 81 19.69 -8.40 5.18
CA LYS A 81 20.95 -8.11 5.89
C LYS A 81 20.91 -8.41 7.38
N ALA A 82 19.73 -8.44 8.00
CA ALA A 82 19.58 -8.76 9.42
C ALA A 82 19.53 -10.28 9.72
N ILE A 83 19.52 -11.11 8.67
CA ILE A 83 19.47 -12.58 8.75
C ILE A 83 20.84 -13.22 8.42
N LEU A 84 21.85 -12.42 8.07
CA LEU A 84 23.25 -12.81 7.87
C LEU A 84 24.12 -12.28 9.01
#